data_AF-A0A7S2VKD2-F1
#
_entry.id   AF-A0A7S2VKD2-F1
#
_cell.length_a   1.000
_cell.length_b   1.000
_cell.length_c   1.000
_cell.angle_alpha   90.00
_cell.angle_beta   90.00
_cell.angle_gamma   90.00
#
_symmetry.space_group_name_H-M   'P 1'
#
loop_
_entity.id
_entity.type
_entity.pdbx_description
1 polymer ?
#
loop_
_entity_poly.entity_id
_entity_poly.type
_entity_poly.pdbx_seq_one_letter_code
_entity_poly.pdbx_strand_id
1 'polypeptide(L)'
;MQLTGFVIILLLVAAVASVVVNATGPRREDPLSYTTGKAIFVIVLLNAGIAAWTEHKAGDALEALSKMTQASIYVVRDGVEVNIDVPLVVRGDIVVLGTGDVVPADMRLIEADDVKVSEMALTGEPDDVAKTAKIKEKKPGEPEKLTPENM
;
A
#
# COMPACT_ATOMS: atom_id res chain seq x y z
N MET A 1 -11.22 5.29 -14.04
CA MET A 1 -10.09 6.14 -14.48
C MET A 1 -10.23 6.58 -15.94
N GLN A 2 -10.09 5.71 -16.95
CA GLN A 2 -10.07 6.13 -18.38
C GLN A 2 -11.40 6.72 -18.90
N LEU A 3 -12.54 6.14 -18.52
CA LEU A 3 -13.84 6.61 -19.01
C LEU A 3 -14.20 8.01 -18.47
N THR A 4 -13.91 8.27 -17.20
CA THR A 4 -14.20 9.56 -16.55
C THR A 4 -13.31 10.68 -17.08
N GLY A 5 -12.00 10.42 -17.25
CA GLY A 5 -11.09 11.38 -17.87
C GLY A 5 -11.50 11.70 -19.32
N PHE A 6 -11.88 10.68 -20.08
CA PHE A 6 -12.41 10.86 -21.44
C PHE A 6 -13.70 11.70 -21.47
N VAL A 7 -14.66 11.42 -20.57
CA VAL A 7 -15.92 12.18 -20.47
C VAL A 7 -15.69 13.62 -20.02
N ILE A 8 -14.79 13.88 -19.06
CA ILE A 8 -14.44 15.24 -18.62
C ILE A 8 -13.80 16.03 -19.77
N ILE A 9 -12.87 15.44 -20.51
CA ILE A 9 -12.24 16.07 -21.68
C ILE A 9 -13.29 16.36 -22.75
N LEU A 10 -14.19 15.41 -23.04
CA LEU A 10 -15.26 15.58 -24.00
C LEU A 10 -16.19 16.74 -23.62
N LEU A 11 -16.50 16.90 -22.32
CA LEU A 11 -17.32 18.01 -21.84
C LEU A 11 -16.58 19.35 -21.84
N LEU A 12 -15.28 19.38 -21.54
CA LEU A 12 -14.46 20.59 -21.67
C LEU A 12 -14.40 21.06 -23.12
N VAL A 13 -14.23 20.14 -24.07
CA VAL A 13 -14.27 20.44 -25.51
C VAL A 13 -15.66 20.98 -25.90
N ALA A 14 -16.75 20.38 -25.42
CA ALA A 14 -18.11 20.87 -25.68
C ALA A 14 -18.36 22.26 -25.09
N ALA A 15 -17.84 22.55 -23.89
CA ALA A 15 -17.93 23.87 -23.26
C ALA A 15 -17.17 24.94 -24.07
N VAL A 16 -15.94 24.64 -24.51
CA VAL A 16 -15.16 25.54 -25.37
C VAL A 16 -15.84 25.75 -26.72
N ALA A 17 -16.34 24.69 -27.35
CA ALA A 17 -17.10 24.77 -28.60
C ALA A 17 -18.35 25.65 -28.45
N SER A 18 -19.08 25.53 -27.33
CA SER A 18 -20.24 26.38 -27.03
C SER A 18 -19.86 27.87 -26.92
N VAL A 19 -18.74 28.20 -26.27
CA VAL A 19 -18.26 29.59 -26.17
C VAL A 19 -17.82 30.13 -27.53
N VAL A 20 -17.11 29.32 -28.34
CA VAL A 20 -16.65 29.72 -29.68
C VAL A 20 -17.83 29.99 -30.60
N VAL A 21 -18.82 29.08 -30.63
CA VAL A 21 -20.05 29.24 -31.43
C VAL A 21 -20.81 30.51 -31.03
N ASN A 22 -20.87 30.82 -29.73
CA ASN A 22 -21.49 32.04 -29.23
C ASN A 22 -20.72 33.32 -29.63
N ALA A 23 -19.39 33.25 -29.80
CA ALA A 23 -18.54 34.38 -30.15
C ALA A 23 -18.45 34.65 -31.66
N THR A 24 -18.53 33.62 -32.51
CA THR A 24 -18.34 33.72 -33.99
C THR A 24 -19.61 33.48 -34.82
N GLY A 25 -20.73 33.12 -34.21
CA GLY A 25 -21.98 32.82 -34.91
C GLY A 25 -22.70 34.05 -35.52
N PRO A 26 -23.22 33.97 -36.77
CA PRO A 26 -23.90 35.08 -37.45
C PRO A 26 -25.35 35.33 -37.00
N ARG A 27 -25.88 34.60 -36.01
CA ARG A 27 -27.20 34.84 -35.39
C ARG A 27 -27.03 35.10 -33.90
N ARG A 28 -27.20 36.35 -33.49
CA ARG A 28 -26.94 36.85 -32.13
C ARG A 28 -28.07 36.60 -31.11
N GLU A 29 -29.17 35.94 -31.48
CA GLU A 29 -30.40 35.96 -30.66
C GLU A 29 -31.08 34.59 -30.52
N ASP A 30 -30.33 33.51 -30.34
CA ASP A 30 -30.91 32.26 -29.83
C ASP A 30 -30.83 32.27 -28.29
N PRO A 31 -31.94 32.45 -27.54
CA PRO A 31 -31.94 32.35 -26.08
C PRO A 31 -31.49 30.97 -25.57
N LEU A 32 -31.41 29.97 -26.45
CA LEU A 32 -30.87 28.64 -26.16
C LEU A 32 -29.33 28.62 -25.99
N SER A 33 -28.58 29.63 -26.46
CA SER A 33 -27.11 29.62 -26.40
C SER A 33 -26.59 29.74 -24.95
N TYR A 34 -27.19 30.63 -24.16
CA TYR A 34 -26.84 30.80 -22.74
C TYR A 34 -27.32 29.63 -21.86
N THR A 35 -28.45 29.00 -22.19
CA THR A 35 -28.95 27.84 -21.44
C THR A 35 -28.12 26.59 -21.71
N THR A 36 -27.61 26.43 -22.94
CA THR A 36 -26.77 25.29 -23.32
C THR A 36 -25.43 25.30 -22.57
N GLY A 37 -24.74 26.44 -22.52
CA GLY A 37 -23.49 26.57 -21.76
C GLY A 37 -23.68 26.31 -20.25
N LYS A 38 -24.76 26.83 -19.65
CA LYS A 38 -25.12 26.57 -18.25
C LYS A 38 -25.42 25.09 -18.01
N ALA A 39 -26.15 24.43 -18.91
CA ALA A 39 -26.46 23.01 -18.79
C ALA A 39 -25.20 22.14 -18.86
N ILE A 40 -24.28 22.41 -19.80
CA ILE A 40 -23.01 21.69 -19.92
C ILE A 40 -22.17 21.88 -18.65
N PHE A 41 -22.09 23.11 -18.13
CA PHE A 41 -21.33 23.40 -16.90
C PHE A 41 -21.87 22.63 -15.69
N VAL A 42 -23.20 22.57 -15.52
CA VAL A 42 -23.83 21.77 -14.46
C VAL A 42 -23.52 20.28 -14.62
N ILE A 43 -23.58 19.75 -15.84
CA ILE A 43 -23.25 18.34 -16.12
C ILE A 43 -21.78 18.03 -15.80
N VAL A 44 -20.85 18.95 -16.12
CA VAL A 44 -19.43 18.81 -15.75
C VAL A 44 -19.26 18.72 -14.24
N LEU A 45 -19.88 19.65 -13.49
CA LEU A 45 -19.79 19.65 -12.04
C LEU A 45 -20.38 18.37 -11.42
N LEU A 46 -21.51 17.90 -11.92
CA LEU A 46 -22.12 16.65 -11.47
C LEU A 46 -21.20 15.45 -11.74
N ASN A 47 -20.63 15.35 -12.94
CA ASN A 47 -19.72 14.26 -13.29
C ASN A 47 -18.43 14.31 -12.47
N ALA A 48 -17.85 15.48 -12.25
CA ALA A 48 -16.68 15.66 -11.40
C ALA A 48 -16.98 15.28 -9.95
N GLY A 49 -18.14 15.68 -9.42
CA GLY A 49 -18.57 15.32 -8.06
C GLY A 49 -18.79 13.82 -7.87
N ILE A 50 -19.50 13.18 -8.81
CA ILE A 50 -19.72 11.73 -8.81
C ILE A 50 -18.39 10.97 -8.92
N ALA A 51 -17.48 11.46 -9.77
CA ALA A 51 -16.14 10.90 -9.93
C ALA A 51 -15.35 10.97 -8.62
N ALA A 52 -15.28 12.15 -8.00
CA ALA A 52 -14.57 12.35 -6.74
C ALA A 52 -15.14 11.46 -5.62
N TRP A 53 -16.47 11.34 -5.50
CA TRP A 53 -17.08 10.42 -4.54
C TRP A 53 -16.65 8.98 -4.81
N THR A 54 -16.76 8.53 -6.05
CA THR A 54 -16.45 7.14 -6.42
C THR A 54 -14.97 6.83 -6.18
N GLU A 55 -14.08 7.79 -6.41
CA GLU A 55 -12.64 7.68 -6.13
C GLU A 55 -12.37 7.53 -4.63
N HIS A 56 -13.00 8.35 -3.78
CA HIS A 56 -12.91 8.21 -2.33
C HIS A 56 -13.35 6.82 -1.86
N LYS A 57 -14.51 6.34 -2.34
CA LYS A 57 -15.04 5.02 -1.96
C LYS A 57 -14.14 3.87 -2.43
N ALA A 58 -13.49 4.01 -3.58
CA ALA A 58 -12.52 3.04 -4.07
C ALA A 58 -11.26 3.02 -3.19
N GLY A 59 -10.81 4.17 -2.71
CA GLY A 59 -9.72 4.29 -1.74
C GLY A 59 -10.04 3.55 -0.43
N ASP A 60 -11.21 3.80 0.14
CA ASP A 60 -11.64 3.16 1.40
C ASP A 60 -11.70 1.63 1.28
N ALA A 61 -12.19 1.11 0.14
CA ALA A 61 -12.24 -0.33 -0.11
C ALA A 61 -10.84 -0.95 -0.21
N LEU A 62 -9.89 -0.23 -0.81
CA LEU A 62 -8.50 -0.67 -0.91
C LEU A 62 -7.81 -0.68 0.46
N GLU A 63 -8.06 0.35 1.28
CA GLU A 63 -7.53 0.43 2.65
C GLU A 63 -8.11 -0.68 3.54
N ALA A 64 -9.41 -0.95 3.44
CA ALA A 64 -10.05 -2.06 4.16
C ALA A 64 -9.47 -3.42 3.74
N LEU A 65 -9.24 -3.62 2.43
CA LEU A 65 -8.59 -4.83 1.93
C LEU A 65 -7.16 -4.96 2.48
N SER A 66 -6.39 -3.86 2.49
CA SER A 66 -5.04 -3.83 3.06
C SER A 66 -5.04 -4.22 4.55
N LYS A 67 -6.01 -3.75 5.33
CA LYS A 67 -6.17 -4.10 6.75
C LYS A 67 -6.54 -5.56 6.96
N MET A 68 -7.34 -6.16 6.07
CA MET A 68 -7.69 -7.58 6.13
C MET A 68 -6.52 -8.51 5.79
N THR A 69 -5.57 -8.05 4.97
CA THR A 69 -4.36 -8.80 4.60
C THR A 69 -3.19 -8.56 5.55
N GLN A 70 -3.39 -7.80 6.61
CA GLN A 70 -2.32 -7.43 7.52
C GLN A 70 -1.82 -8.70 8.23
N ALA A 71 -0.52 -8.98 8.08
CA ALA A 71 0.09 -10.14 8.72
C ALA A 71 -0.06 -10.02 10.24
N SER A 72 -0.41 -11.13 10.88
CA SER A 72 -0.51 -11.24 12.33
C SER A 72 0.54 -12.23 12.85
N ILE A 73 0.99 -12.03 14.08
CA ILE A 73 2.00 -12.87 14.70
C ILE A 73 1.71 -13.02 16.19
N TYR A 74 2.19 -14.11 16.78
CA TYR A 74 2.10 -14.33 18.21
C TYR A 74 3.26 -13.65 18.94
N VAL A 75 2.93 -12.92 20.00
CA VAL A 75 3.91 -12.37 20.95
C VAL A 75 3.57 -12.79 22.37
N VAL A 76 4.58 -12.91 23.23
CA VAL A 76 4.37 -13.17 24.65
C VAL A 76 4.39 -11.84 25.41
N ARG A 77 3.23 -11.45 25.95
CA ARG A 77 3.07 -10.27 26.82
C ARG A 77 2.38 -10.71 28.12
N ASP A 78 2.87 -10.21 29.24
CA ASP A 78 2.39 -10.60 30.59
C ASP A 78 2.35 -12.13 30.83
N GLY A 79 3.26 -12.86 30.19
CA GLY A 79 3.37 -14.33 30.30
C GLY A 79 2.33 -15.12 29.50
N VAL A 80 1.56 -14.47 28.63
CA VAL A 80 0.54 -15.10 27.77
C VAL A 80 0.84 -14.82 26.30
N GLU A 81 0.61 -15.82 25.44
CA GLU A 81 0.67 -15.64 24.00
C GLU A 81 -0.55 -14.84 23.51
N VAL A 82 -0.27 -13.75 22.81
CA VAL A 82 -1.29 -12.85 22.25
C VAL A 82 -1.01 -12.70 20.76
N ASN A 83 -2.03 -12.96 19.94
CA ASN A 83 -1.97 -12.67 18.52
C ASN A 83 -2.18 -11.16 18.29
N ILE A 84 -1.22 -10.51 17.65
CA ILE A 84 -1.27 -9.08 17.32
C ILE A 84 -0.90 -8.86 15.85
N ASP A 85 -1.35 -7.74 15.29
CA ASP A 85 -0.92 -7.30 13.97
C ASP A 85 0.58 -6.96 13.99
N VAL A 86 1.32 -7.33 12.94
CA VAL A 86 2.77 -7.11 12.83
C VAL A 86 3.20 -5.66 13.09
N PRO A 87 2.49 -4.61 12.62
CA PRO A 87 2.86 -3.22 12.92
C PRO A 87 2.76 -2.81 14.39
N LEU A 88 2.10 -3.61 15.24
CA LEU A 88 1.98 -3.38 16.68
C LEU A 88 3.10 -4.07 17.48
N VAL A 89 4.00 -4.80 16.82
CA VAL A 89 5.20 -5.39 17.43
C VAL A 89 6.18 -4.26 17.76
N VAL A 90 6.68 -4.26 18.99
CA VAL A 90 7.62 -3.25 19.49
C VAL A 90 8.89 -3.89 20.01
N ARG A 91 9.95 -3.08 20.15
CA ARG A 91 11.19 -3.53 20.79
C ARG A 91 10.92 -4.00 22.21
N GLY A 92 11.37 -5.22 22.52
CA GLY A 92 11.17 -5.86 23.81
C GLY A 92 10.09 -6.95 23.80
N ASP A 93 9.27 -7.03 22.76
CA ASP A 93 8.36 -8.16 22.59
C ASP A 93 9.14 -9.46 22.35
N ILE A 94 8.65 -10.54 22.95
CA ILE A 94 9.09 -11.90 22.63
C ILE A 94 8.16 -12.42 21.55
N VAL A 95 8.67 -12.54 20.33
CA VAL A 95 7.90 -13.00 19.17
C VAL A 95 8.04 -14.51 19.03
N VAL A 96 6.91 -15.20 18.79
CA VAL A 96 6.87 -16.64 18.51
C VAL A 96 6.75 -16.80 16.99
N LEU A 97 7.78 -17.40 16.39
CA LEU A 97 7.83 -17.68 14.95
C LEU A 97 7.58 -19.17 14.70
N GLY A 98 6.68 -19.46 13.77
CA GLY A 98 6.40 -20.79 13.25
C GLY A 98 6.79 -20.95 11.77
N THR A 99 6.54 -22.14 11.24
CA THR A 99 6.78 -22.43 9.82
C THR A 99 5.84 -21.61 8.93
N GLY A 100 6.42 -20.89 7.96
CA GLY A 100 5.69 -20.06 7.01
C GLY A 100 5.46 -18.62 7.48
N ASP A 101 5.84 -18.29 8.72
CA ASP A 101 5.77 -16.93 9.21
C ASP A 101 6.82 -16.05 8.52
N VAL A 102 6.42 -14.81 8.26
CA VAL A 102 7.34 -13.77 7.80
C VAL A 102 7.96 -13.12 9.03
N VAL A 103 9.29 -13.01 9.04
CA VAL A 103 10.05 -12.33 10.09
C VAL A 103 9.65 -10.84 10.11
N PRO A 104 8.95 -10.33 11.14
CA PRO A 104 8.37 -8.98 11.15
C PRO A 104 9.39 -7.84 11.24
N ALA A 105 10.53 -8.10 11.85
CA ALA A 105 11.61 -7.15 12.07
C ALA A 105 12.93 -7.90 12.34
N ASP A 106 14.05 -7.18 12.37
CA ASP A 106 15.32 -7.73 12.84
C ASP A 106 15.19 -8.19 14.30
N MET A 107 15.47 -9.47 14.55
CA MET A 107 15.24 -10.11 15.83
C MET A 107 16.45 -10.89 16.31
N ARG A 108 16.51 -11.07 17.63
CA ARG A 108 17.48 -11.94 18.28
C ARG A 108 16.79 -13.24 18.68
N LEU A 109 17.26 -14.35 18.12
CA LEU A 109 16.85 -15.68 18.57
C LEU A 109 17.28 -15.91 20.02
N ILE A 110 16.31 -16.22 20.87
CA ILE A 110 16.49 -16.60 22.28
C ILE A 110 16.33 -18.12 22.46
N GLU A 111 15.46 -18.72 21.65
CA GLU A 111 15.18 -20.15 21.58
C GLU A 111 14.98 -20.51 20.10
N ALA A 112 15.43 -21.71 19.70
CA ALA A 112 15.35 -22.16 18.31
C ALA A 112 15.31 -23.70 18.28
N ASP A 113 14.35 -24.26 17.57
CA ASP A 113 14.21 -25.69 17.30
C ASP A 113 14.15 -25.91 15.77
N ASP A 114 15.20 -26.51 15.21
CA ASP A 114 15.43 -26.71 13.76
C ASP A 114 15.00 -25.52 12.85
N VAL A 115 15.33 -24.30 13.27
CA VAL A 115 14.94 -23.08 12.55
C VAL A 115 15.78 -22.92 11.29
N LYS A 116 15.10 -22.83 10.15
CA LYS A 116 15.68 -22.47 8.86
C LYS A 116 14.90 -21.31 8.26
N VAL A 117 15.63 -20.36 7.69
CA VAL A 117 15.05 -19.12 7.14
C VAL A 117 15.53 -18.93 5.71
N SER A 118 14.61 -18.59 4.82
CA SER A 118 14.94 -18.17 3.47
C SER A 118 15.42 -16.71 3.48
N GLU A 119 16.65 -16.47 3.03
CA GLU A 119 17.23 -15.13 2.91
C GLU A 119 17.24 -14.61 1.48
N MET A 120 16.51 -15.26 0.55
CA MET A 120 16.50 -14.93 -0.88
C MET A 120 16.19 -13.45 -1.15
N ALA A 121 15.32 -12.83 -0.36
CA ALA A 121 15.00 -11.41 -0.49
C ALA A 121 16.17 -10.47 -0.14
N LEU A 122 17.13 -10.92 0.66
CA LEU A 122 18.27 -10.13 1.15
C LEU A 122 19.58 -10.49 0.44
N THR A 123 19.82 -11.79 0.18
CA THR A 123 21.08 -12.30 -0.37
C THR A 123 20.96 -12.68 -1.85
N GLY A 124 19.74 -12.96 -2.33
CA GLY A 124 19.49 -13.51 -3.67
C GLY A 124 19.73 -15.02 -3.78
N GLU A 125 20.15 -15.67 -2.70
CA GLU A 125 20.40 -17.12 -2.68
C GLU A 125 19.12 -17.87 -2.31
N PRO A 126 18.76 -18.93 -3.04
CA PRO A 126 17.49 -19.65 -2.85
C PRO A 126 17.52 -20.65 -1.69
N ASP A 127 18.70 -21.02 -1.19
CA ASP A 127 18.87 -22.04 -0.16
C ASP A 127 18.48 -21.50 1.23
N ASP A 128 17.79 -22.33 2.01
CA ASP A 128 17.45 -22.00 3.39
C ASP A 128 18.66 -22.10 4.32
N VAL A 129 18.83 -21.09 5.18
CA VAL A 129 19.96 -21.01 6.12
C VAL A 129 19.50 -21.39 7.52
N ALA A 130 20.20 -22.34 8.16
CA ALA A 130 19.93 -22.74 9.53
C ALA A 130 20.38 -21.66 10.52
N LYS A 131 19.52 -21.32 11.49
CA LYS A 131 19.80 -20.31 12.51
C LYS A 131 19.86 -20.94 13.91
N THR A 132 20.67 -20.36 14.79
CA THR A 132 20.82 -20.83 16.18
C THR A 132 20.78 -19.69 17.18
N ALA A 133 20.23 -19.95 18.36
CA ALA A 133 20.25 -19.02 19.49
C ALA A 133 21.64 -18.90 20.14
N LYS A 134 22.58 -19.80 19.84
CA LYS A 134 23.92 -19.77 20.43
C LYS A 134 24.72 -18.57 19.92
N ILE A 135 25.28 -17.80 20.86
CA ILE A 135 26.19 -16.70 20.54
C ILE A 135 27.59 -17.29 20.37
N LYS A 136 28.27 -17.04 19.24
CA LYS A 136 29.70 -17.36 19.13
C LYS A 136 30.50 -16.38 19.98
N GLU A 137 31.44 -16.90 20.78
CA GLU A 137 32.34 -16.05 21.56
C GLU A 137 33.26 -15.25 20.64
N LYS A 138 33.28 -13.93 20.83
CA LYS A 138 34.17 -13.04 20.10
C LYS A 138 35.61 -13.25 20.60
N LYS A 139 36.47 -13.81 19.75
CA LYS A 139 37.91 -13.87 20.04
C LYS A 139 38.49 -12.44 20.04
N PRO A 140 39.12 -11.99 21.14
CA PRO A 140 39.72 -10.65 21.18
C PRO A 140 40.82 -10.51 20.13
N GLY A 141 40.70 -9.54 19.23
CA GLY A 141 41.74 -9.18 18.24
C GLY A 141 41.53 -9.69 16.82
N GLU A 142 40.51 -10.51 16.55
CA GLU A 142 40.19 -10.99 15.20
C GLU A 142 38.92 -10.27 14.68
N PRO A 143 38.93 -9.67 13.48
CA PRO A 143 37.72 -9.08 12.91
C PRO A 143 36.68 -10.18 12.71
N GLU A 144 35.45 -9.90 13.16
CA GLU A 144 34.33 -10.82 13.06
C GLU A 144 34.01 -11.07 11.59
N LYS A 145 34.40 -12.24 11.09
CA LYS A 145 34.08 -12.67 9.72
C LYS A 145 32.70 -13.32 9.74
N LEU A 146 31.80 -12.80 8.93
CA LEU A 146 30.52 -13.42 8.63
C LEU A 146 30.79 -14.74 7.89
N THR A 147 30.41 -15.86 8.49
CA THR A 147 30.40 -17.21 7.95
C THR A 147 28.96 -17.73 7.90
N PRO A 148 28.63 -18.75 7.08
CA PRO A 148 27.26 -19.28 6.99
C PRO A 148 26.66 -19.79 8.30
N GLU A 149 27.50 -19.99 9.32
CA GLU A 149 27.09 -20.43 10.66
C GLU A 149 26.82 -19.28 11.65
N ASN A 150 27.10 -18.01 11.29
CA ASN A 150 26.89 -16.84 12.14
C ASN A 150 26.16 -15.67 11.46
N MET A 151 25.80 -15.82 10.18
CA MET A 151 24.69 -15.06 9.58
C MET A 151 23.41 -15.50 10.24
#